data_AF-A0A1G7M175-F1
#
_entry.id   AF-A0A1G7M175-F1
#
_cell.length_a   1.000
_cell.length_b   1.000
_cell.length_c   1.000
_cell.angle_alpha   90.00
_cell.angle_beta   90.00
_cell.angle_gamma   90.00
#
_symmetry.space_group_name_H-M   'P 1'
#
loop_
_entity.id
_entity.type
_entity.pdbx_description
1 polymer ?
#
loop_
_entity_poly.entity_id
_entity_poly.type
_entity_poly.pdbx_seq_one_letter_code
_entity_poly.pdbx_strand_id
1 'polypeptide(L)'
;MYGDMLDVSGGAAPPLGKKQENLLAAILRGVPVLGHDNEARPLAEEEARRLLRAAPVPALAPSAEETAELNRTRPRVLHAVVGPEARRTGYVHGLPCHGVPPLLRAAAAAARAPLVLRVVYGASTEVPLRALSYVLPAVRMAARLTGSGHPGCHVQVVLAGPLSGRLNALCEERVAEQTELLGHCLQRLLCFLGPVAHSVYRTAAPPRVLEALTELVAALPAEGRARILCRLDGKGGARHEEQTLRYAAAHVLVHDRAHDRTRVPLVLRHGTPAPADPAVIDVGSLQERHFHEVRRWFAASTGADDPGALVLTRHSVPPYTMARGGDLALRDFLDGRDHEEEPLAAAARHDLRQLWDLLPPGPLRQILDAPVAAAR
;
A
#
# COMPACT_ATOMS: atom_id res chain seq x y z
N MET A 1 2.03 -46.49 30.24
CA MET A 1 1.75 -45.87 28.94
C MET A 1 2.19 -44.42 29.02
N TYR A 2 3.45 -44.17 28.69
CA TYR A 2 3.99 -42.84 28.49
C TYR A 2 3.79 -42.52 27.00
N GLY A 3 2.99 -41.50 26.70
CA GLY A 3 2.81 -41.01 25.34
C GLY A 3 3.97 -40.10 24.97
N ASP A 4 4.62 -40.43 23.85
CA ASP A 4 5.71 -39.67 23.25
C ASP A 4 5.37 -38.19 23.10
N MET A 5 6.15 -37.34 23.77
CA MET A 5 6.33 -35.97 23.34
C MET A 5 7.10 -36.01 22.02
N LEU A 6 6.43 -35.65 20.92
CA LEU A 6 7.12 -35.30 19.69
C LEU A 6 7.97 -34.05 19.97
N ASP A 7 9.27 -34.28 20.03
CA ASP A 7 10.33 -33.27 20.05
C ASP A 7 10.26 -32.48 18.73
N VAL A 8 9.57 -31.32 18.78
CA VAL A 8 9.51 -30.36 17.67
C VAL A 8 10.82 -29.59 17.67
N SER A 9 11.88 -30.25 17.24
CA SER A 9 13.14 -29.59 16.93
C SER A 9 12.89 -28.56 15.82
N GLY A 10 13.15 -27.29 16.14
CA GLY A 10 13.07 -26.15 15.22
C GLY A 10 14.11 -26.29 14.10
N GLY A 11 13.78 -27.09 13.09
CA GLY A 11 14.58 -27.24 11.89
C GLY A 11 14.42 -26.01 11.01
N ALA A 12 15.51 -25.25 10.84
CA ALA A 12 15.57 -24.22 9.80
C ALA A 12 15.27 -24.86 8.44
N ALA A 13 14.27 -24.35 7.73
CA ALA A 13 13.94 -24.86 6.41
C ALA A 13 15.16 -24.73 5.46
N PRO A 14 15.33 -25.69 4.53
CA PRO A 14 16.55 -25.81 3.74
C PRO A 14 16.81 -24.55 2.90
N PRO A 15 18.08 -24.19 2.67
CA PRO A 15 18.44 -23.02 1.87
C PRO A 15 17.85 -23.11 0.47
N LEU A 16 17.62 -21.94 -0.14
CA LEU A 16 17.19 -21.86 -1.53
C LEU A 16 18.14 -22.66 -2.44
N GLY A 17 17.58 -23.54 -3.27
CA GLY A 17 18.36 -24.18 -4.33
C GLY A 17 18.97 -23.15 -5.28
N LYS A 18 20.18 -23.40 -5.78
CA LYS A 18 20.97 -22.48 -6.63
C LYS A 18 20.18 -21.84 -7.78
N LYS A 19 19.31 -22.62 -8.45
CA LYS A 19 18.45 -22.13 -9.54
C LYS A 19 17.47 -21.05 -9.08
N GLN A 20 16.84 -21.26 -7.91
CA GLN A 20 15.89 -20.31 -7.33
C GLN A 20 16.60 -19.06 -6.82
N GLU A 21 17.73 -19.21 -6.13
CA GLU A 21 18.53 -18.06 -5.70
C GLU A 21 18.94 -17.18 -6.90
N ASN A 22 19.42 -17.79 -7.99
CA ASN A 22 19.78 -17.06 -9.21
C ASN A 22 18.60 -16.32 -9.85
N LEU A 23 17.44 -16.97 -9.94
CA LEU A 23 16.23 -16.36 -10.51
C LEU A 23 15.76 -15.17 -9.67
N LEU A 24 15.69 -15.34 -8.36
CA LEU A 24 15.24 -14.29 -7.44
C LEU A 24 16.24 -13.13 -7.39
N ALA A 25 17.55 -13.42 -7.36
CA ALA A 25 18.59 -12.40 -7.42
C ALA A 25 18.51 -11.59 -8.73
N ALA A 26 18.24 -12.25 -9.86
CA ALA A 26 18.08 -11.56 -11.15
C ALA A 26 16.87 -10.61 -11.17
N ILE A 27 15.74 -10.98 -10.53
CA ILE A 27 14.56 -10.12 -10.43
C ILE A 27 14.85 -8.89 -9.55
N LEU A 28 15.49 -9.14 -8.39
CA LEU A 28 15.80 -8.10 -7.39
C LEU A 28 16.93 -7.17 -7.85
N ARG A 29 17.85 -7.64 -8.69
CA ARG A 29 18.95 -6.83 -9.21
C ARG A 29 18.41 -5.59 -9.94
N GLY A 30 18.92 -4.43 -9.54
CA GLY A 30 18.52 -3.14 -10.08
C GLY A 30 17.16 -2.64 -9.59
N VAL A 31 16.50 -3.32 -8.65
CA VAL A 31 15.35 -2.73 -7.92
C VAL A 31 15.87 -1.50 -7.15
N PRO A 32 15.29 -0.31 -7.35
CA PRO A 32 15.72 0.85 -6.59
C PRO A 32 15.30 0.71 -5.13
N VAL A 33 16.26 0.90 -4.22
CA VAL A 33 16.04 0.98 -2.79
C VAL A 33 16.31 2.40 -2.34
N LEU A 34 15.32 3.01 -1.71
CA LEU A 34 15.37 4.40 -1.29
C LEU A 34 16.00 4.51 0.09
N GLY A 35 17.14 5.21 0.15
CA GLY A 35 17.78 5.62 1.39
C GLY A 35 17.01 6.72 2.13
N HIS A 36 17.57 7.18 3.25
CA HIS A 36 16.95 8.22 4.06
C HIS A 36 16.91 9.59 3.35
N ASP A 37 17.86 9.81 2.43
CA ASP A 37 18.07 11.07 1.69
C ASP A 37 17.35 11.10 0.32
N ASN A 38 16.44 10.14 0.08
CA ASN A 38 15.69 9.97 -1.18
C ASN A 38 16.54 9.56 -2.40
N GLU A 39 17.82 9.27 -2.21
CA GLU A 39 18.63 8.69 -3.27
C GLU A 39 18.19 7.24 -3.52
N ALA A 40 17.81 6.99 -4.77
CA ALA A 40 17.45 5.67 -5.25
C ALA A 40 18.73 4.90 -5.58
N ARG A 41 19.11 3.96 -4.71
CA ARG A 41 20.26 3.08 -4.96
C ARG A 41 19.78 1.76 -5.56
N PRO A 42 20.15 1.42 -6.80
CA PRO A 42 19.80 0.12 -7.38
C PRO A 42 20.44 -1.01 -6.57
N LEU A 43 19.66 -2.06 -6.28
CA LEU A 43 20.15 -3.21 -5.55
C LEU A 43 21.23 -3.96 -6.35
N ALA A 44 22.42 -4.09 -5.76
CA ALA A 44 23.50 -4.90 -6.34
C ALA A 44 23.17 -6.40 -6.24
N GLU A 45 23.76 -7.21 -7.12
CA GLU A 45 23.49 -8.65 -7.15
C GLU A 45 23.92 -9.35 -5.84
N GLU A 46 25.11 -9.04 -5.34
CA GLU A 46 25.62 -9.61 -4.09
C GLU A 46 24.73 -9.25 -2.89
N GLU A 47 24.22 -8.03 -2.86
CA GLU A 47 23.30 -7.57 -1.84
C GLU A 47 21.95 -8.28 -1.94
N ALA A 48 21.42 -8.46 -3.15
CA ALA A 48 20.21 -9.26 -3.37
C ALA A 48 20.37 -10.69 -2.85
N ARG A 49 21.51 -11.34 -3.13
CA ARG A 49 21.81 -12.68 -2.63
C ARG A 49 21.94 -12.71 -1.11
N ARG A 50 22.60 -11.72 -0.50
CA ARG A 50 22.70 -11.59 0.96
C ARG A 50 21.30 -11.48 1.60
N LEU A 51 20.42 -10.65 1.03
CA LEU A 51 19.06 -10.48 1.52
C LEU A 51 18.21 -11.75 1.37
N LEU A 52 18.36 -12.48 0.25
CA LEU A 52 17.68 -13.76 0.04
C LEU A 52 18.10 -14.82 1.06
N ARG A 53 19.39 -14.85 1.45
CA ARG A 53 19.92 -15.76 2.47
C ARG A 53 19.51 -15.36 3.89
N ALA A 54 19.29 -14.07 4.14
CA ALA A 54 18.85 -13.53 5.43
C ALA A 54 17.33 -13.52 5.60
N ALA A 55 16.55 -13.78 4.54
CA ALA A 55 15.10 -13.78 4.60
C ALA A 55 14.61 -14.93 5.51
N PRO A 56 13.70 -14.65 6.48
CA PRO A 56 13.20 -15.70 7.35
C PRO A 56 12.53 -16.81 6.54
N VAL A 57 12.90 -18.06 6.85
CA VAL A 57 12.31 -19.26 6.26
C VAL A 57 11.17 -19.74 7.18
N PRO A 58 10.06 -20.32 6.67
CA PRO A 58 9.00 -20.82 7.55
C PRO A 58 9.55 -21.80 8.60
N ALA A 59 8.98 -21.76 9.80
CA ALA A 59 9.40 -22.55 10.96
C ALA A 59 9.24 -24.08 10.78
N LEU A 60 8.54 -24.52 9.73
CA LEU A 60 8.35 -25.91 9.37
C LEU A 60 8.94 -26.17 7.98
N ALA A 61 9.66 -27.29 7.85
CA ALA A 61 10.14 -27.78 6.57
C ALA A 61 8.94 -28.01 5.64
N PRO A 62 8.82 -27.27 4.53
CA PRO A 62 7.67 -27.40 3.63
C PRO A 62 7.66 -28.78 2.96
N SER A 63 6.48 -29.29 2.63
CA SER A 63 6.36 -30.48 1.80
C SER A 63 6.97 -30.25 0.40
N ALA A 64 7.20 -31.32 -0.36
CA ALA A 64 7.69 -31.20 -1.74
C ALA A 64 6.73 -30.38 -2.63
N GLU A 65 5.42 -30.55 -2.43
CA GLU A 65 4.37 -29.79 -3.13
C GLU A 65 4.39 -28.32 -2.74
N GLU A 66 4.48 -28.02 -1.44
CA GLU A 66 4.59 -26.65 -0.95
C GLU A 66 5.86 -25.97 -1.46
N THR A 67 6.98 -26.70 -1.50
CA THR A 67 8.24 -26.21 -2.05
C THR A 67 8.11 -25.90 -3.54
N ALA A 68 7.43 -26.77 -4.30
CA ALA A 68 7.18 -26.55 -5.73
C ALA A 68 6.33 -25.29 -5.96
N GLU A 69 5.28 -25.10 -5.16
CA GLU A 69 4.40 -23.94 -5.26
C GLU A 69 5.10 -22.64 -4.83
N LEU A 70 5.89 -22.67 -3.75
CA LEU A 70 6.74 -21.54 -3.34
C LEU A 70 7.74 -21.14 -4.44
N ASN A 71 8.35 -22.13 -5.10
CA ASN A 71 9.31 -21.92 -6.18
C ASN A 71 8.67 -21.41 -7.47
N ARG A 72 7.37 -21.66 -7.65
CA ARG A 72 6.58 -21.16 -8.78
C ARG A 72 6.05 -19.75 -8.51
N THR A 73 5.53 -19.51 -7.32
CA THR A 73 4.78 -18.28 -7.00
C THR A 73 5.67 -17.11 -6.62
N ARG A 74 6.74 -17.30 -5.83
CA ARG A 74 7.63 -16.19 -5.42
C ARG A 74 8.20 -15.40 -6.61
N PRO A 75 8.78 -16.03 -7.65
CA PRO A 75 9.30 -15.29 -8.79
C PRO A 75 8.21 -14.55 -9.56
N ARG A 76 7.01 -15.12 -9.68
CA ARG A 76 5.87 -14.47 -10.36
C ARG A 76 5.41 -13.22 -9.63
N VAL A 77 5.25 -13.31 -8.30
CA VAL A 77 4.87 -12.16 -7.47
C VAL A 77 5.92 -11.07 -7.54
N LEU A 78 7.20 -11.40 -7.34
CA LEU A 78 8.27 -10.40 -7.38
C LEU A 78 8.43 -9.79 -8.78
N HIS A 79 8.31 -10.58 -9.84
CA HIS A 79 8.37 -10.07 -11.21
C HIS A 79 7.20 -9.12 -11.51
N ALA A 80 5.99 -9.47 -11.07
CA ALA A 80 4.83 -8.61 -11.21
C ALA A 80 4.94 -7.35 -10.34
N VAL A 81 5.49 -7.40 -9.14
CA VAL A 81 5.45 -6.21 -8.27
C VAL A 81 6.65 -5.28 -8.48
N VAL A 82 7.86 -5.83 -8.64
CA VAL A 82 9.12 -5.06 -8.71
C VAL A 82 10.03 -5.45 -9.89
N GLY A 83 9.62 -6.40 -10.73
CA GLY A 83 10.43 -6.89 -11.85
C GLY A 83 10.68 -5.84 -12.94
N PRO A 84 11.51 -6.17 -13.94
CA PRO A 84 11.91 -5.22 -15.00
C PRO A 84 10.74 -4.52 -15.67
N GLU A 85 9.66 -5.25 -15.98
CA GLU A 85 8.47 -4.67 -16.61
C GLU A 85 7.72 -3.69 -15.69
N ALA A 86 7.64 -4.00 -14.39
CA ALA A 86 7.06 -3.10 -13.38
C ALA A 86 7.81 -1.77 -13.32
N ARG A 87 9.13 -1.82 -13.51
CA ARG A 87 10.03 -0.66 -13.50
C ARG A 87 9.99 0.10 -14.82
N ARG A 88 9.91 -0.59 -15.96
CA ARG A 88 9.84 0.00 -17.32
C ARG A 88 8.58 0.82 -17.55
N THR A 89 7.43 0.27 -17.16
CA THR A 89 6.12 0.93 -17.27
C THR A 89 5.97 2.17 -16.38
N GLY A 90 7.01 2.49 -15.59
CA GLY A 90 7.22 3.82 -15.05
C GLY A 90 6.45 4.15 -13.78
N TYR A 91 5.65 3.25 -13.22
CA TYR A 91 4.96 3.53 -11.96
C TYR A 91 5.72 3.06 -10.72
N VAL A 92 6.61 2.07 -10.80
CA VAL A 92 7.45 1.71 -9.64
C VAL A 92 8.59 2.71 -9.51
N HIS A 93 8.67 3.33 -8.35
CA HIS A 93 9.83 4.12 -7.95
C HIS A 93 10.87 3.24 -7.24
N GLY A 94 10.44 2.37 -6.32
CA GLY A 94 11.34 1.50 -5.60
C GLY A 94 10.74 0.90 -4.33
N LEU A 95 11.62 0.53 -3.41
CA LEU A 95 11.29 0.01 -2.09
C LEU A 95 11.90 0.90 -1.00
N PRO A 96 11.31 0.97 0.20
CA PRO A 96 12.00 1.51 1.37
C PRO A 96 13.33 0.77 1.63
N CYS A 97 14.29 1.39 2.31
CA CYS A 97 15.57 0.78 2.67
C CYS A 97 15.46 -0.58 3.39
N HIS A 98 14.36 -0.81 4.11
CA HIS A 98 14.06 -2.05 4.80
C HIS A 98 12.95 -2.87 4.13
N GLY A 99 12.56 -2.52 2.90
CA GLY A 99 11.38 -3.04 2.22
C GLY A 99 11.57 -4.39 1.53
N VAL A 100 12.82 -4.81 1.27
CA VAL A 100 13.09 -6.10 0.58
C VAL A 100 12.67 -7.31 1.43
N PRO A 101 13.10 -7.45 2.71
CA PRO A 101 12.68 -8.58 3.53
C PRO A 101 11.15 -8.77 3.67
N PRO A 102 10.33 -7.74 3.99
CA PRO A 102 8.88 -7.92 4.07
C PRO A 102 8.26 -8.24 2.71
N LEU A 103 8.79 -7.71 1.60
CA LEU A 103 8.33 -8.10 0.26
C LEU A 103 8.60 -9.58 -0.04
N LEU A 104 9.78 -10.09 0.33
CA LEU A 104 10.10 -11.52 0.19
C LEU A 104 9.16 -12.40 1.03
N ARG A 105 8.85 -11.97 2.26
CA ARG A 105 7.86 -12.64 3.12
C ARG A 105 6.47 -12.66 2.49
N ALA A 106 5.99 -11.51 1.97
CA ALA A 106 4.69 -11.43 1.32
C ALA A 106 4.62 -12.31 0.06
N ALA A 107 5.67 -12.31 -0.76
CA ALA A 107 5.75 -13.17 -1.94
C ALA A 107 5.78 -14.66 -1.59
N ALA A 108 6.40 -15.05 -0.47
CA ALA A 108 6.38 -16.42 0.02
C ALA A 108 4.99 -16.79 0.59
N ALA A 109 4.37 -15.91 1.36
CA ALA A 109 3.04 -16.10 1.91
C ALA A 109 1.96 -16.26 0.83
N ALA A 110 2.12 -15.58 -0.32
CA ALA A 110 1.22 -15.68 -1.46
C ALA A 110 1.16 -17.09 -2.10
N ALA A 111 2.08 -18.00 -1.76
CA ALA A 111 1.98 -19.41 -2.18
C ALA A 111 0.93 -20.19 -1.37
N ARG A 112 0.53 -19.68 -0.20
CA ARG A 112 -0.37 -20.35 0.75
C ARG A 112 -1.65 -19.56 1.03
N ALA A 113 -1.69 -18.29 0.62
CA ALA A 113 -2.80 -17.38 0.87
C ALA A 113 -3.06 -16.50 -0.35
N PRO A 114 -4.30 -16.01 -0.53
CA PRO A 114 -4.60 -14.98 -1.50
C PRO A 114 -3.73 -13.73 -1.31
N LEU A 115 -3.46 -13.02 -2.41
CA LEU A 115 -2.64 -11.82 -2.40
C LEU A 115 -3.53 -10.58 -2.52
N VAL A 116 -3.38 -9.65 -1.58
CA VAL A 116 -4.03 -8.34 -1.62
C VAL A 116 -3.00 -7.25 -1.91
N LEU A 117 -3.25 -6.48 -2.97
CA LEU A 117 -2.55 -5.23 -3.25
C LEU A 117 -3.37 -4.09 -2.66
N ARG A 118 -2.89 -3.50 -1.56
CA ARG A 118 -3.65 -2.52 -0.79
C ARG A 118 -3.19 -1.09 -1.10
N VAL A 119 -4.15 -0.21 -1.37
CA VAL A 119 -3.96 1.22 -1.58
C VAL A 119 -4.79 1.97 -0.53
N VAL A 120 -4.18 2.92 0.18
CA VAL A 120 -4.84 3.68 1.24
C VAL A 120 -4.92 5.16 0.87
N TYR A 121 -6.10 5.75 1.04
CA TYR A 121 -6.38 7.16 0.82
C TYR A 121 -6.74 7.81 2.15
N GLY A 122 -6.04 8.88 2.52
CA GLY A 122 -6.36 9.72 3.68
C GLY A 122 -7.60 10.58 3.47
N ALA A 123 -7.89 11.43 4.45
CA ALA A 123 -8.99 12.39 4.37
C ALA A 123 -8.61 13.64 3.57
N SER A 124 -9.58 14.18 2.84
CA SER A 124 -9.49 15.51 2.25
C SER A 124 -10.85 16.21 2.30
N THR A 125 -10.84 17.53 2.43
CA THR A 125 -12.02 18.38 2.21
C THR A 125 -12.24 18.70 0.73
N GLU A 126 -11.26 18.39 -0.12
CA GLU A 126 -11.33 18.49 -1.57
C GLU A 126 -10.41 17.43 -2.21
N VAL A 127 -11.01 16.44 -2.86
CA VAL A 127 -10.23 15.36 -3.49
C VAL A 127 -9.75 15.83 -4.87
N PRO A 128 -8.45 15.74 -5.15
CA PRO A 128 -7.94 16.05 -6.49
C PRO A 128 -8.25 14.94 -7.49
N LEU A 129 -8.45 15.29 -8.76
CA LEU A 129 -8.68 14.34 -9.86
C LEU A 129 -7.56 13.30 -9.97
N ARG A 130 -6.30 13.72 -9.77
CA ARG A 130 -5.15 12.81 -9.84
C ARG A 130 -5.20 11.70 -8.79
N ALA A 131 -6.02 11.82 -7.73
CA ALA A 131 -6.23 10.74 -6.78
C ALA A 131 -6.64 9.43 -7.49
N LEU A 132 -7.38 9.53 -8.60
CA LEU A 132 -7.80 8.38 -9.39
C LEU A 132 -6.63 7.63 -10.05
N SER A 133 -5.50 8.29 -10.31
CA SER A 133 -4.31 7.62 -10.89
C SER A 133 -3.58 6.74 -9.88
N TYR A 134 -3.79 6.98 -8.58
CA TYR A 134 -3.05 6.34 -7.51
C TYR A 134 -3.32 4.83 -7.37
N VAL A 135 -4.50 4.36 -7.82
CA VAL A 135 -4.84 2.92 -7.83
C VAL A 135 -4.24 2.17 -9.02
N LEU A 136 -3.88 2.88 -10.10
CA LEU A 136 -3.44 2.27 -11.37
C LEU A 136 -2.23 1.34 -11.23
N PRO A 137 -1.19 1.66 -10.41
CA PRO A 137 -0.07 0.75 -10.21
C PRO A 137 -0.50 -0.60 -9.63
N ALA A 138 -1.40 -0.60 -8.64
CA ALA A 138 -1.93 -1.83 -8.04
C ALA A 138 -2.74 -2.64 -9.06
N VAL A 139 -3.57 -1.99 -9.88
CA VAL A 139 -4.32 -2.65 -10.97
C VAL A 139 -3.37 -3.27 -11.99
N ARG A 140 -2.33 -2.55 -12.42
CA ARG A 140 -1.33 -3.08 -13.38
C ARG A 140 -0.50 -4.23 -12.80
N MET A 141 -0.22 -4.21 -11.49
CA MET A 141 0.40 -5.33 -10.79
C MET A 141 -0.54 -6.54 -10.75
N ALA A 142 -1.80 -6.34 -10.40
CA ALA A 142 -2.82 -7.39 -10.38
C ALA A 142 -3.04 -8.01 -11.76
N ALA A 143 -3.16 -7.20 -12.81
CA ALA A 143 -3.30 -7.68 -14.19
C ALA A 143 -2.12 -8.57 -14.63
N ARG A 144 -0.89 -8.21 -14.24
CA ARG A 144 0.30 -9.03 -14.54
C ARG A 144 0.34 -10.33 -13.74
N LEU A 145 -0.12 -10.31 -12.49
CA LEU A 145 -0.29 -11.52 -11.67
C LEU A 145 -1.30 -12.47 -12.32
N THR A 146 -2.48 -11.96 -12.67
CA THR A 146 -3.54 -12.73 -13.35
C THR A 146 -3.03 -13.28 -14.69
N GLY A 147 -2.39 -12.45 -15.52
CA GLY A 147 -1.81 -12.88 -16.79
C GLY A 147 -0.68 -13.90 -16.67
N SER A 148 0.00 -13.97 -15.51
CA SER A 148 0.99 -15.00 -15.19
C SER A 148 0.40 -16.29 -14.59
N GLY A 149 -0.94 -16.36 -14.51
CA GLY A 149 -1.67 -17.49 -13.96
C GLY A 149 -1.59 -17.59 -12.43
N HIS A 150 -1.36 -16.48 -11.71
CA HIS A 150 -1.48 -16.46 -10.26
C HIS A 150 -2.96 -16.28 -9.87
N PRO A 151 -3.61 -17.29 -9.27
CA PRO A 151 -4.99 -17.17 -8.84
C PRO A 151 -5.09 -16.28 -7.58
N GLY A 152 -6.21 -15.58 -7.41
CA GLY A 152 -6.54 -14.95 -6.13
C GLY A 152 -5.80 -13.64 -5.80
N CYS A 153 -5.41 -12.85 -6.81
CA CYS A 153 -4.99 -11.47 -6.59
C CYS A 153 -6.20 -10.53 -6.47
N HIS A 154 -6.21 -9.67 -5.46
CA HIS A 154 -7.30 -8.73 -5.19
C HIS A 154 -6.76 -7.32 -4.93
N VAL A 155 -7.35 -6.29 -5.53
CA VAL A 155 -7.02 -4.89 -5.27
C VAL A 155 -7.92 -4.34 -4.17
N GLN A 156 -7.33 -3.99 -3.03
CA GLN A 156 -8.05 -3.42 -1.90
C GLN A 156 -7.80 -1.91 -1.82
N VAL A 157 -8.84 -1.12 -2.03
CA VAL A 157 -8.81 0.32 -1.73
C VAL A 157 -9.40 0.57 -0.35
N VAL A 158 -8.66 1.30 0.49
CA VAL A 158 -9.11 1.74 1.80
C VAL A 158 -9.20 3.26 1.82
N LEU A 159 -10.42 3.77 1.98
CA LEU A 159 -10.70 5.19 2.18
C LEU A 159 -10.74 5.48 3.68
N ALA A 160 -9.62 6.02 4.20
CA ALA A 160 -9.44 6.35 5.61
C ALA A 160 -10.08 7.69 6.02
N GLY A 161 -10.90 8.29 5.15
CA GLY A 161 -11.58 9.58 5.33
C GLY A 161 -12.15 9.82 6.73
N PRO A 162 -13.05 8.97 7.26
CA PRO A 162 -13.65 9.22 8.58
C PRO A 162 -12.64 9.22 9.73
N LEU A 163 -11.67 8.31 9.72
CA LEU A 163 -10.63 8.25 10.76
C LEU A 163 -9.68 9.44 10.64
N SER A 164 -9.11 9.67 9.46
CA SER A 164 -8.16 10.75 9.22
C SER A 164 -8.81 12.13 9.36
N GLY A 165 -10.09 12.28 9.04
CA GLY A 165 -10.84 13.53 9.19
C GLY A 165 -10.98 13.94 10.65
N ARG A 166 -11.34 12.98 11.51
CA ARG A 166 -11.41 13.17 12.97
C ARG A 166 -10.07 13.53 13.57
N LEU A 167 -9.02 12.80 13.20
CA LEU A 167 -7.67 13.06 13.71
C LEU A 167 -7.16 14.44 13.30
N ASN A 168 -7.58 14.93 12.12
CA ASN A 168 -7.12 16.20 11.60
C ASN A 168 -8.09 17.37 11.82
N ALA A 169 -9.13 17.20 12.63
CA ALA A 169 -10.17 18.21 12.88
C ALA A 169 -10.72 18.83 11.58
N LEU A 170 -10.87 18.02 10.54
CA LEU A 170 -11.48 18.42 9.27
C LEU A 170 -13.01 18.41 9.39
N CYS A 171 -13.69 19.21 8.58
CA CYS A 171 -15.15 19.20 8.51
C CYS A 171 -15.66 17.80 8.13
N GLU A 172 -16.32 17.10 9.07
CA GLU A 172 -16.74 15.71 8.91
C GLU A 172 -17.69 15.52 7.72
N GLU A 173 -18.66 16.43 7.55
CA GLU A 173 -19.62 16.41 6.44
C GLU A 173 -18.89 16.50 5.10
N ARG A 174 -17.98 17.47 4.97
CA ARG A 174 -17.23 17.67 3.73
C ARG A 174 -16.31 16.48 3.41
N VAL A 175 -15.63 15.93 4.42
CA VAL A 175 -14.80 14.72 4.25
C VAL A 175 -15.66 13.53 3.84
N ALA A 176 -16.85 13.36 4.42
CA ALA A 176 -17.77 12.29 4.07
C ALA A 176 -18.24 12.40 2.61
N GLU A 177 -18.64 13.60 2.16
CA GLU A 177 -19.01 13.86 0.77
C GLU A 177 -17.87 13.51 -0.20
N GLN A 178 -16.66 14.00 0.07
CA GLN A 178 -15.51 13.79 -0.80
C GLN A 178 -15.06 12.32 -0.81
N THR A 179 -15.16 11.63 0.33
CA THR A 179 -14.87 10.20 0.44
C THR A 179 -15.87 9.38 -0.39
N GLU A 180 -17.16 9.72 -0.33
CA GLU A 180 -18.19 9.03 -1.10
C GLU A 180 -18.02 9.27 -2.61
N LEU A 181 -17.73 10.52 -3.01
CA LEU A 181 -17.44 10.87 -4.40
C LEU A 181 -16.24 10.07 -4.94
N LEU A 182 -15.13 10.08 -4.22
CA LEU A 182 -13.94 9.33 -4.61
C LEU A 182 -14.22 7.82 -4.69
N GLY A 183 -14.98 7.26 -3.72
CA GLY A 183 -15.37 5.85 -3.72
C GLY A 183 -16.17 5.46 -4.96
N HIS A 184 -17.16 6.27 -5.34
CA HIS A 184 -17.94 6.06 -6.56
C HIS A 184 -17.08 6.13 -7.83
N CYS A 185 -16.24 7.15 -7.96
CA CYS A 185 -15.37 7.31 -9.12
C CYS A 185 -14.36 6.16 -9.24
N LEU A 186 -13.76 5.74 -8.13
CA LEU A 186 -12.84 4.60 -8.10
C LEU A 186 -13.55 3.30 -8.47
N GLN A 187 -14.79 3.07 -8.02
CA GLN A 187 -15.54 1.89 -8.40
C GLN A 187 -15.75 1.82 -9.92
N ARG A 188 -16.18 2.93 -10.54
CA ARG A 188 -16.40 3.00 -11.99
C ARG A 188 -15.11 2.77 -12.77
N LEU A 189 -14.04 3.43 -12.33
CA LEU A 189 -12.71 3.25 -12.93
C LEU A 189 -12.23 1.80 -12.80
N LEU A 190 -12.35 1.18 -11.62
CA LEU A 190 -11.93 -0.21 -11.40
C LEU A 190 -12.74 -1.21 -12.22
N CYS A 191 -14.05 -0.99 -12.39
CA CYS A 191 -14.87 -1.82 -13.28
C CYS A 191 -14.42 -1.71 -14.75
N PHE A 192 -14.00 -0.51 -15.18
CA PHE A 192 -13.52 -0.28 -16.54
C PHE A 192 -12.15 -0.91 -16.80
N LEU A 193 -11.23 -0.89 -15.83
CA LEU A 193 -9.83 -1.29 -16.02
C LEU A 193 -9.58 -2.80 -16.16
N GLY A 194 -10.63 -3.63 -16.13
CA GLY A 194 -10.57 -5.04 -16.44
C GLY A 194 -10.99 -5.96 -15.28
N PRO A 195 -10.90 -7.29 -15.46
CA PRO A 195 -11.46 -8.28 -14.54
C PRO A 195 -10.55 -8.50 -13.32
N VAL A 196 -10.15 -7.41 -12.66
CA VAL A 196 -9.41 -7.46 -11.40
C VAL A 196 -10.42 -7.48 -10.27
N ALA A 197 -10.39 -8.53 -9.45
CA ALA A 197 -11.17 -8.58 -8.21
C ALA A 197 -10.77 -7.39 -7.34
N HIS A 198 -11.74 -6.60 -6.91
CA HIS A 198 -11.49 -5.36 -6.20
C HIS A 198 -12.53 -5.08 -5.14
N SER A 199 -12.14 -4.26 -4.18
CA SER A 199 -12.98 -3.77 -3.10
C SER A 199 -12.65 -2.33 -2.77
N VAL A 200 -13.67 -1.51 -2.53
CA VAL A 200 -13.54 -0.18 -1.96
C VAL A 200 -14.13 -0.20 -0.57
N TYR A 201 -13.28 -0.01 0.44
CA TYR A 201 -13.66 0.04 1.85
C TYR A 201 -13.59 1.46 2.38
N ARG A 202 -14.44 1.75 3.36
CA ARG A 202 -14.33 2.93 4.22
C ARG A 202 -13.91 2.51 5.63
N THR A 203 -13.01 3.27 6.26
CA THR A 203 -12.71 3.04 7.68
C THR A 203 -13.86 3.47 8.58
N ALA A 204 -13.99 2.82 9.73
CA ALA A 204 -14.77 3.33 10.85
C ALA A 204 -13.84 3.78 11.98
N ALA A 205 -14.25 4.79 12.74
CA ALA A 205 -13.51 5.33 13.88
C ALA A 205 -14.32 5.21 15.19
N PRO A 206 -14.71 4.00 15.62
CA PRO A 206 -15.39 3.82 16.90
C PRO A 206 -14.47 4.22 18.08
N PRO A 207 -15.01 4.50 19.27
CA PRO A 207 -14.23 4.91 20.45
C PRO A 207 -13.00 4.03 20.73
N ARG A 208 -13.15 2.70 20.67
CA ARG A 208 -12.05 1.74 20.84
C ARG A 208 -10.85 1.95 19.90
N VAL A 209 -11.08 2.45 18.68
CA VAL A 209 -9.99 2.75 17.73
C VAL A 209 -9.26 4.00 18.19
N LEU A 210 -9.98 5.00 18.68
CA LEU A 210 -9.39 6.24 19.20
C LEU A 210 -8.60 5.99 20.49
N GLU A 211 -9.10 5.10 21.35
CA GLU A 211 -8.39 4.62 22.55
C GLU A 211 -7.09 3.91 22.17
N ALA A 212 -7.14 2.96 21.24
CA ALA A 212 -5.95 2.25 20.77
C ALA A 212 -4.88 3.17 20.15
N LEU A 213 -5.29 4.27 19.50
CA LEU A 213 -4.33 5.29 19.03
C LEU A 213 -3.61 5.97 20.19
N THR A 214 -4.36 6.35 21.24
CA THR A 214 -3.78 6.95 22.43
C THR A 214 -2.83 5.98 23.14
N GLU A 215 -3.19 4.71 23.26
CA GLU A 215 -2.35 3.67 23.85
C GLU A 215 -1.06 3.45 23.07
N LEU A 216 -1.13 3.38 21.73
CA LEU A 216 0.06 3.26 20.89
C LEU A 216 1.01 4.44 21.06
N VAL A 217 0.48 5.66 21.12
CA VAL A 217 1.30 6.86 21.35
C VAL A 217 1.88 6.85 22.76
N ALA A 218 1.12 6.43 23.76
CA ALA A 218 1.57 6.33 25.14
C ALA A 218 2.72 5.32 25.30
N ALA A 219 2.69 4.21 24.55
CA ALA A 219 3.73 3.18 24.54
C ALA A 219 5.07 3.62 23.93
N LEU A 220 5.12 4.74 23.21
CA LEU A 220 6.38 5.26 22.68
C LEU A 220 7.24 5.92 23.77
N PRO A 221 8.55 5.61 23.84
CA PRO A 221 9.48 6.34 24.67
C PRO A 221 9.64 7.79 24.19
N ALA A 222 10.13 8.67 25.06
CA ALA A 222 10.29 10.10 24.75
C ALA A 222 11.16 10.33 23.50
N GLU A 223 12.27 9.60 23.37
CA GLU A 223 13.15 9.68 22.20
C GLU A 223 12.42 9.21 20.93
N GLY A 224 11.57 8.19 21.05
CA GLY A 224 10.74 7.69 19.95
C GLY A 224 9.73 8.74 19.47
N ARG A 225 9.06 9.42 20.40
CA ARG A 225 8.13 10.52 20.09
C ARG A 225 8.84 11.67 19.38
N ALA A 226 9.96 12.13 19.92
CA ALA A 226 10.76 13.21 19.32
C ALA A 226 11.22 12.85 17.90
N ARG A 227 11.64 11.60 17.68
CA ARG A 227 12.05 11.10 16.36
C ARG A 227 10.90 11.12 15.35
N ILE A 228 9.69 10.72 15.75
CA ILE A 228 8.49 10.77 14.89
C ILE A 228 8.15 12.21 14.53
N LEU A 229 8.12 13.10 15.53
CA LEU A 229 7.80 14.52 15.32
C LEU A 229 8.79 15.16 14.35
N CYS A 230 10.09 14.96 14.56
CA CYS A 230 11.13 15.45 13.64
C CYS A 230 10.97 14.88 12.22
N ARG A 231 10.63 13.59 12.09
CA ARG A 231 10.47 12.94 10.78
C ARG A 231 9.23 13.40 10.01
N LEU A 232 8.16 13.71 10.73
CA LEU A 232 6.85 14.08 10.18
C LEU A 232 6.58 15.58 10.23
N ASP A 233 7.56 16.40 10.62
CA ASP A 233 7.39 17.85 10.70
C ASP A 233 6.86 18.43 9.37
N GLY A 234 5.80 19.23 9.48
CA GLY A 234 5.06 19.81 8.36
C GLY A 234 4.32 18.81 7.44
N LYS A 235 4.21 17.52 7.78
CA LYS A 235 3.48 16.51 6.99
C LYS A 235 2.07 16.28 7.53
N GLY A 236 1.13 15.98 6.63
CA GLY A 236 -0.25 15.60 7.00
C GLY A 236 -1.14 16.73 7.52
N GLY A 237 -0.69 17.99 7.51
CA GLY A 237 -1.50 19.14 7.94
C GLY A 237 -1.70 19.24 9.45
N ALA A 238 -0.89 18.53 10.24
CA ALA A 238 -0.97 18.56 11.69
C ALA A 238 -0.62 19.94 12.25
N ARG A 239 -1.39 20.40 13.25
CA ARG A 239 -1.23 21.71 13.89
C ARG A 239 -0.52 21.64 15.24
N HIS A 240 -0.41 20.45 15.81
CA HIS A 240 0.27 20.21 17.08
C HIS A 240 0.83 18.78 17.15
N GLU A 241 1.79 18.58 18.05
CA GLU A 241 2.57 17.33 18.16
C GLU A 241 1.69 16.09 18.39
N GLU A 242 0.70 16.19 19.28
CA GLU A 242 -0.19 15.08 19.59
C GLU A 242 -0.98 14.61 18.36
N GLN A 243 -1.42 15.53 17.50
CA GLN A 243 -2.10 15.20 16.25
C GLN A 243 -1.16 14.42 15.32
N THR A 244 0.09 14.85 15.17
CA THR A 244 1.11 14.15 14.38
C THR A 244 1.34 12.73 14.89
N LEU A 245 1.47 12.55 16.21
CA LEU A 245 1.69 11.25 16.82
C LEU A 245 0.49 10.30 16.66
N ARG A 246 -0.74 10.80 16.86
CA ARG A 246 -1.97 10.01 16.65
C ARG A 246 -2.18 9.67 15.18
N TYR A 247 -1.86 10.59 14.27
CA TYR A 247 -1.91 10.34 12.82
C TYR A 247 -0.89 9.27 12.42
N ALA A 248 0.31 9.30 12.98
CA ALA A 248 1.32 8.25 12.79
C ALA A 248 0.85 6.89 13.33
N ALA A 249 0.25 6.86 14.52
CA ALA A 249 -0.34 5.64 15.08
C ALA A 249 -1.51 5.10 14.22
N ALA A 250 -2.25 5.97 13.52
CA ALA A 250 -3.30 5.53 12.61
C ALA A 250 -2.75 4.76 11.41
N HIS A 251 -1.57 5.13 10.89
CA HIS A 251 -0.90 4.33 9.87
C HIS A 251 -0.51 2.93 10.38
N VAL A 252 -0.17 2.81 11.67
CA VAL A 252 0.06 1.49 12.29
C VAL A 252 -1.23 0.68 12.31
N LEU A 253 -2.32 1.22 12.89
CA LEU A 253 -3.59 0.47 13.03
C LEU A 253 -4.28 0.13 11.68
N VAL A 254 -4.12 0.99 10.67
CA VAL A 254 -4.71 0.74 9.34
C VAL A 254 -3.89 -0.30 8.58
N HIS A 255 -2.57 -0.29 8.70
CA HIS A 255 -1.71 -1.12 7.86
C HIS A 255 -1.25 -2.42 8.52
N ASP A 256 -0.92 -2.40 9.81
CA ASP A 256 -0.25 -3.50 10.50
C ASP A 256 -1.23 -4.29 11.38
N ARG A 257 -1.06 -5.62 11.40
CA ARG A 257 -1.96 -6.54 12.11
C ARG A 257 -1.58 -6.78 13.57
N ALA A 258 -0.38 -6.37 14.00
CA ALA A 258 0.33 -6.96 15.14
C ALA A 258 0.11 -6.25 16.49
N HIS A 259 -0.57 -5.11 16.55
CA HIS A 259 -0.84 -4.43 17.82
C HIS A 259 -2.17 -4.91 18.42
N ASP A 260 -2.06 -5.90 19.29
CA ASP A 260 -3.07 -6.47 20.20
C ASP A 260 -4.56 -6.24 19.84
N ARG A 261 -4.97 -6.85 18.71
CA ARG A 261 -6.36 -7.16 18.29
C ARG A 261 -7.26 -6.00 17.86
N THR A 262 -6.93 -4.74 18.10
CA THR A 262 -7.78 -3.63 17.63
C THR A 262 -7.50 -3.30 16.16
N ARG A 263 -8.19 -3.97 15.24
CA ARG A 263 -8.21 -3.61 13.83
C ARG A 263 -9.15 -2.44 13.57
N VAL A 264 -8.71 -1.47 12.76
CA VAL A 264 -9.62 -0.45 12.20
C VAL A 264 -10.70 -1.17 11.39
N PRO A 265 -11.99 -1.08 11.76
CA PRO A 265 -13.04 -1.76 11.02
C PRO A 265 -13.14 -1.18 9.60
N LEU A 266 -13.22 -2.07 8.63
CA LEU A 266 -13.40 -1.73 7.22
C LEU A 266 -14.82 -2.09 6.79
N VAL A 267 -15.58 -1.09 6.34
CA VAL A 267 -16.94 -1.26 5.82
C VAL A 267 -16.88 -1.30 4.31
N LEU A 268 -17.28 -2.42 3.70
CA LEU A 268 -17.32 -2.55 2.24
C LEU A 268 -18.35 -1.56 1.67
N ARG A 269 -17.94 -0.74 0.71
CA ARG A 269 -18.82 0.19 -0.01
C ARG A 269 -19.09 -0.29 -1.43
N HIS A 270 -18.06 -0.76 -2.12
CA HIS A 270 -18.17 -1.23 -3.50
C HIS A 270 -17.26 -2.42 -3.79
N GLY A 271 -17.56 -3.16 -4.86
CA GLY A 271 -16.83 -4.35 -5.29
C GLY A 271 -17.19 -5.60 -4.47
N THR A 272 -16.29 -6.56 -4.43
CA THR A 272 -16.45 -7.82 -3.67
C THR A 272 -15.57 -7.79 -2.43
N PRO A 273 -15.96 -8.44 -1.32
CA PRO A 273 -15.10 -8.54 -0.14
C PRO A 273 -13.70 -9.06 -0.50
N ALA A 274 -12.67 -8.45 0.08
CA ALA A 274 -11.31 -8.98 0.01
C ALA A 274 -11.28 -10.38 0.66
N PRO A 275 -10.43 -11.30 0.17
CA PRO A 275 -10.29 -12.63 0.73
C PRO A 275 -9.89 -12.59 2.21
N ALA A 276 -10.25 -13.63 2.96
CA ALA A 276 -9.81 -13.81 4.35
C ALA A 276 -8.31 -14.14 4.40
N ASP A 277 -7.65 -13.69 5.48
CA ASP A 277 -6.24 -13.93 5.79
C ASP A 277 -5.23 -13.78 4.63
N PRO A 278 -5.28 -12.67 3.86
CA PRO A 278 -4.42 -12.49 2.71
C PRO A 278 -2.99 -12.15 3.14
N ALA A 279 -2.04 -12.49 2.26
CA ALA A 279 -0.76 -11.80 2.17
C ALA A 279 -1.01 -10.40 1.61
N VAL A 280 -0.46 -9.36 2.24
CA VAL A 280 -0.72 -7.96 1.85
C VAL A 280 0.56 -7.30 1.37
N ILE A 281 0.48 -6.62 0.23
CA ILE A 281 1.49 -5.68 -0.25
C ILE A 281 0.84 -4.30 -0.33
N ASP A 282 1.31 -3.37 0.48
CA ASP A 282 0.93 -1.96 0.38
C ASP A 282 1.56 -1.36 -0.87
N VAL A 283 0.77 -0.55 -1.58
CA VAL A 283 1.22 0.23 -2.75
C VAL A 283 0.99 1.70 -2.43
N GLY A 284 2.08 2.47 -2.35
CA GLY A 284 2.07 3.83 -1.84
C GLY A 284 2.82 4.83 -2.71
N SER A 285 2.63 6.13 -2.46
CA SER A 285 3.44 7.21 -3.02
C SER A 285 4.83 7.20 -2.39
N LEU A 286 5.72 8.04 -2.90
CA LEU A 286 7.00 8.28 -2.25
C LEU A 286 6.83 8.63 -0.76
N GLN A 287 5.85 9.46 -0.39
CA GLN A 287 5.70 9.96 0.99
C GLN A 287 5.39 8.84 2.00
N GLU A 288 4.79 7.74 1.56
CA GLU A 288 4.49 6.58 2.41
C GLU A 288 5.75 5.94 3.01
N ARG A 289 6.94 6.20 2.43
CA ARG A 289 8.23 5.77 3.03
C ARG A 289 8.43 6.30 4.44
N HIS A 290 7.97 7.52 4.72
CA HIS A 290 8.11 8.14 6.03
C HIS A 290 7.21 7.44 7.06
N PHE A 291 5.97 7.14 6.67
CA PHE A 291 5.04 6.41 7.53
C PHE A 291 5.45 4.94 7.71
N HIS A 292 6.04 4.30 6.70
CA HIS A 292 6.61 2.96 6.83
C HIS A 292 7.75 2.92 7.85
N GLU A 293 8.64 3.91 7.83
CA GLU A 293 9.72 4.03 8.81
C GLU A 293 9.18 4.27 10.22
N VAL A 294 8.18 5.15 10.37
CA VAL A 294 7.54 5.40 11.66
C VAL A 294 6.83 4.15 12.18
N ARG A 295 6.14 3.38 11.33
CA ARG A 295 5.54 2.08 11.68
C ARG A 295 6.59 1.11 12.26
N ARG A 296 7.83 1.13 11.75
CA ARG A 296 8.94 0.32 12.33
C ARG A 296 9.32 0.77 13.73
N TRP A 297 9.32 2.08 13.99
CA TRP A 297 9.63 2.59 15.33
C TRP A 297 8.55 2.22 16.35
N PHE A 298 7.28 2.23 15.93
CA PHE A 298 6.18 1.68 16.74
C PHE A 298 6.38 0.18 17.00
N ALA A 299 6.64 -0.62 15.96
CA ALA A 299 6.87 -2.06 16.11
C ALA A 299 8.01 -2.37 17.10
N ALA A 300 9.15 -1.66 16.96
CA ALA A 300 10.29 -1.80 17.86
C ALA A 300 9.97 -1.40 19.31
N SER A 301 9.11 -0.39 19.51
CA SER A 301 8.76 0.10 20.86
C SER A 301 7.76 -0.80 21.58
N THR A 302 6.87 -1.47 20.84
CA THR A 302 5.83 -2.33 21.42
C THR A 302 6.16 -3.82 21.35
N GLY A 303 7.31 -4.20 20.79
CA GLY A 303 7.66 -5.60 20.52
C GLY A 303 6.78 -6.29 19.47
N ALA A 304 6.09 -5.51 18.61
CA ALA A 304 5.27 -6.05 17.54
C ALA A 304 6.13 -6.44 16.32
N ASP A 305 5.54 -7.22 15.41
CA ASP A 305 6.20 -7.59 14.15
C ASP A 305 6.55 -6.34 13.31
N ASP A 306 7.67 -6.44 12.60
CA ASP A 306 8.07 -5.43 11.61
C ASP A 306 6.94 -5.23 10.57
N PRO A 307 6.73 -3.99 10.08
CA PRO A 307 5.67 -3.66 9.13
C PRO A 307 5.70 -4.50 7.86
N GLY A 308 4.52 -4.65 7.27
CA GLY A 308 4.31 -5.38 6.02
C GLY A 308 5.05 -4.81 4.81
N ALA A 309 4.92 -5.52 3.69
CA ALA A 309 5.55 -5.13 2.42
C ALA A 309 4.96 -3.81 1.91
N LEU A 310 5.84 -2.89 1.46
CA LEU A 310 5.47 -1.64 0.81
C LEU A 310 6.24 -1.48 -0.49
N VAL A 311 5.52 -1.14 -1.56
CA VAL A 311 6.09 -0.78 -2.86
C VAL A 311 5.78 0.69 -3.13
N LEU A 312 6.83 1.46 -3.38
CA LEU A 312 6.74 2.90 -3.62
C LEU A 312 6.56 3.15 -5.11
N THR A 313 5.56 3.95 -5.42
CA THR A 313 5.22 4.37 -6.77
C THR A 313 5.79 5.75 -7.06
N ARG A 314 5.81 6.15 -8.34
CA ARG A 314 6.32 7.46 -8.77
C ARG A 314 5.39 8.63 -8.48
N HIS A 315 4.24 8.38 -7.85
CA HIS A 315 3.33 9.44 -7.44
C HIS A 315 4.06 10.43 -6.54
N SER A 316 4.06 11.69 -6.98
CA SER A 316 4.85 12.76 -6.37
C SER A 316 4.18 13.32 -5.12
N VAL A 317 2.85 13.27 -5.08
CA VAL A 317 2.02 13.78 -3.99
C VAL A 317 1.08 12.66 -3.49
N PRO A 318 0.76 12.60 -2.19
CA PRO A 318 -0.27 11.70 -1.71
C PRO A 318 -1.61 12.00 -2.40
N PRO A 319 -2.46 10.98 -2.59
CA PRO A 319 -3.68 11.13 -3.38
C PRO A 319 -4.76 11.97 -2.70
N TYR A 320 -4.57 12.33 -1.43
CA TYR A 320 -5.52 13.05 -0.59
C TYR A 320 -5.08 14.49 -0.27
N THR A 321 -3.92 14.92 -0.74
CA THR A 321 -3.41 16.28 -0.48
C THR A 321 -3.33 17.02 -1.79
N MET A 322 -3.86 18.24 -1.85
CA MET A 322 -3.65 19.14 -2.99
C MET A 322 -2.17 19.53 -3.09
N ALA A 323 -1.63 19.62 -4.30
CA ALA A 323 -0.36 20.31 -4.52
C ALA A 323 -0.54 21.77 -4.05
N ARG A 324 0.52 22.43 -3.54
CA ARG A 324 0.47 23.80 -2.98
C ARG A 324 0.03 24.84 -4.04
N GLY A 325 -1.24 24.86 -4.41
CA GLY A 325 -1.81 25.51 -5.60
C GLY A 325 -1.67 24.65 -6.87
N GLY A 326 -2.60 24.82 -7.83
CA GLY A 326 -2.49 24.22 -9.18
C GLY A 326 -2.88 22.74 -9.28
N ASP A 327 -3.90 22.28 -8.56
CA ASP A 327 -4.50 20.97 -8.77
C ASP A 327 -5.91 21.11 -9.36
N LEU A 328 -6.36 20.05 -10.05
CA LEU A 328 -7.75 19.94 -10.48
C LEU A 328 -8.57 19.16 -9.47
N ALA A 329 -9.57 19.78 -8.87
CA ALA A 329 -10.51 19.11 -7.99
C ALA A 329 -11.35 18.10 -8.79
N LEU A 330 -11.62 16.93 -8.19
CA LEU A 330 -12.40 15.87 -8.82
C LEU A 330 -13.82 16.33 -9.14
N ARG A 331 -14.46 17.08 -8.23
CA ARG A 331 -15.82 17.61 -8.46
C ARG A 331 -15.84 18.60 -9.62
N ASP A 332 -14.89 19.54 -9.64
CA ASP A 332 -14.76 20.54 -10.71
C ASP A 332 -14.58 19.88 -12.08
N PHE A 333 -13.79 18.81 -12.15
CA PHE A 333 -13.61 18.03 -13.37
C PHE A 333 -14.92 17.40 -13.88
N LEU A 334 -15.75 16.87 -12.98
CA LEU A 334 -17.05 16.27 -13.31
C LEU A 334 -18.08 17.32 -13.73
N ASP A 335 -18.06 18.48 -13.08
CA ASP A 335 -18.91 19.62 -13.42
C ASP A 335 -18.55 20.27 -14.78
N GLY A 336 -17.47 19.80 -15.43
CA GLY A 336 -16.99 20.37 -16.68
C GLY A 336 -16.31 21.73 -16.52
N ARG A 337 -15.87 22.06 -15.31
CA ARG A 337 -15.10 23.28 -15.04
C ARG A 337 -13.65 23.03 -15.43
N ASP A 338 -13.21 23.73 -16.47
CA ASP A 338 -11.84 23.63 -16.98
C ASP A 338 -10.93 24.63 -16.23
N HIS A 339 -9.71 24.21 -15.88
CA HIS A 339 -8.68 25.08 -15.26
C HIS A 339 -7.99 26.01 -16.27
N GLU A 340 -8.73 26.57 -17.23
CA GLU A 340 -8.11 27.31 -18.34
C GLU A 340 -7.29 28.52 -17.86
N GLU A 341 -7.55 29.03 -16.66
CA GLU A 341 -6.92 30.26 -16.14
C GLU A 341 -5.64 30.01 -15.32
N GLU A 342 -5.39 28.80 -14.79
CA GLU A 342 -4.19 28.52 -13.97
C GLU A 342 -3.46 27.23 -14.38
N PRO A 343 -2.15 27.27 -14.64
CA PRO A 343 -1.40 26.09 -15.01
C PRO A 343 -1.29 25.10 -13.85
N LEU A 344 -1.66 23.83 -14.10
CA LEU A 344 -1.49 22.75 -13.14
C LEU A 344 -0.04 22.65 -12.64
N ALA A 345 0.14 22.43 -11.34
CA ALA A 345 1.44 22.22 -10.72
C ALA A 345 2.16 21.01 -11.36
N ALA A 346 3.49 21.08 -11.45
CA ALA A 346 4.29 20.05 -12.13
C ALA A 346 4.05 18.62 -11.59
N ALA A 347 3.87 18.49 -10.27
CA ALA A 347 3.56 17.23 -9.62
C ALA A 347 2.15 16.72 -9.99
N ALA A 348 1.14 17.60 -9.99
CA ALA A 348 -0.22 17.27 -10.42
C ALA A 348 -0.26 16.83 -11.89
N ARG A 349 0.44 17.55 -12.78
CA ARG A 349 0.60 17.17 -14.20
C ARG A 349 1.28 15.82 -14.37
N HIS A 350 2.30 15.52 -13.56
CA HIS A 350 2.99 14.22 -13.63
C HIS A 350 2.04 13.06 -13.34
N ASP A 351 1.27 13.15 -12.27
CA ASP A 351 0.36 12.09 -11.85
C ASP A 351 -0.88 12.00 -12.77
N LEU A 352 -1.39 13.12 -13.28
CA LEU A 352 -2.50 13.16 -14.24
C LEU A 352 -2.11 12.58 -15.60
N ARG A 353 -0.87 12.74 -16.06
CA ARG A 353 -0.40 12.08 -17.29
C ARG A 353 -0.60 10.57 -17.23
N GLN A 354 -0.34 9.93 -16.08
CA GLN A 354 -0.57 8.49 -15.94
C GLN A 354 -2.03 8.09 -16.13
N LEU A 355 -2.97 8.97 -15.74
CA LEU A 355 -4.40 8.77 -15.94
C LEU A 355 -4.80 9.05 -17.40
N TRP A 356 -4.30 10.13 -17.98
CA TRP A 356 -4.65 10.56 -19.34
C TRP A 356 -4.05 9.67 -20.44
N ASP A 357 -2.86 9.11 -20.21
CA ASP A 357 -2.25 8.11 -21.10
C ASP A 357 -3.11 6.85 -21.20
N LEU A 358 -3.94 6.58 -20.18
CA LEU A 358 -4.85 5.45 -20.11
C LEU A 358 -6.26 5.80 -20.58
N LEU A 359 -6.77 6.95 -20.14
CA LEU A 359 -8.11 7.45 -20.40
C LEU A 359 -8.06 8.97 -20.60
N PRO A 360 -8.15 9.47 -21.85
CA PRO A 360 -8.23 10.90 -22.10
C PRO A 360 -9.39 11.56 -21.33
N PRO A 361 -9.35 12.88 -21.07
CA PRO A 361 -10.32 13.57 -20.21
C PRO A 361 -11.80 13.32 -20.56
N GLY A 362 -12.18 13.38 -21.84
CA GLY A 362 -13.56 13.16 -22.28
C GLY A 362 -14.07 11.75 -21.93
N PRO A 363 -13.43 10.68 -22.42
CA PRO A 363 -13.75 9.29 -22.05
C PRO A 363 -13.72 9.05 -20.53
N LEU A 364 -12.75 9.63 -19.81
CA LEU A 364 -12.68 9.51 -18.36
C LEU A 364 -13.95 10.10 -17.72
N ARG A 365 -14.35 11.32 -18.07
CA ARG A 365 -15.56 11.95 -17.54
C ARG A 365 -16.80 11.10 -17.80
N GLN A 366 -16.95 10.57 -19.01
CA GLN A 366 -18.06 9.67 -19.36
C GLN A 366 -18.11 8.43 -18.47
N ILE A 367 -16.97 7.77 -18.23
CA ILE A 367 -16.89 6.60 -17.33
C ILE A 367 -17.25 7.00 -15.89
N LEU A 368 -16.78 8.16 -15.45
CA LEU A 368 -17.00 8.64 -14.09
C LEU A 368 -18.42 9.17 -13.86
N ASP A 369 -19.16 9.56 -14.89
CA ASP A 369 -20.55 10.05 -14.83
C ASP A 369 -21.61 8.98 -15.13
N ALA A 370 -21.26 7.91 -15.86
CA ALA A 370 -22.18 6.85 -16.25
C ALA A 370 -22.91 6.16 -15.07
N PRO A 371 -24.22 5.84 -15.17
CA PRO A 371 -24.92 5.06 -14.15
C PRO A 371 -24.22 3.71 -13.92
N VAL A 372 -24.13 3.26 -12.66
CA VAL A 372 -23.42 2.01 -12.28
C VAL A 372 -24.00 0.75 -12.96
N ALA A 373 -25.21 0.84 -13.52
CA ALA A 373 -25.92 -0.26 -14.19
C ALA A 373 -25.45 -0.60 -15.62
N ALA A 374 -24.39 0.03 -16.15
CA ALA A 374 -23.92 -0.21 -17.53
C ALA A 374 -22.53 -0.90 -17.62
N ALA A 375 -22.15 -1.69 -16.61
CA ALA A 375 -20.94 -2.50 -16.66
C ALA A 375 -21.23 -3.95 -16.19
N ARG A 376 -21.71 -4.77 -17.13
CA ARG A 376 -21.58 -6.22 -17.08
C ARG A 376 -21.00 -6.70 -18.39
#